data_AF-A0A529MI14-F1
#
_entry.id   AF-A0A529MI14-F1
#
_cell.length_a   1.000
_cell.length_b   1.000
_cell.length_c   1.000
_cell.angle_alpha   90.00
_cell.angle_beta   90.00
_cell.angle_gamma   90.00
#
_symmetry.space_group_name_H-M   'P 1'
#
loop_
_entity.id
_entity.type
_entity.pdbx_description
1 polymer ?
#
loop_
_entity_poly.entity_id
_entity_poly.type
_entity_poly.pdbx_seq_one_letter_code
_entity_poly.pdbx_strand_id
1 'polypeptide(L)' 'MGSADFILMINLAVAGLLAAAFMAIAVYGTGRASARWLAFSYLLGMAYF' A
#
# COMPACT_ATOMS: atom_id res chain seq x y z
N MET A 1 -0.25 24.13 4.18
CA MET A 1 -0.79 22.78 4.41
C MET A 1 -1.86 22.84 5.49
N GLY A 2 -3.08 22.43 5.15
CA GLY A 2 -4.19 22.33 6.10
C GLY A 2 -4.20 20.96 6.81
N SER A 3 -5.06 20.81 7.83
CA SER A 3 -5.25 19.53 8.53
C SER A 3 -5.64 18.37 7.59
N ALA A 4 -6.35 18.67 6.50
CA ALA A 4 -6.68 17.70 5.45
C ALA A 4 -5.44 17.11 4.76
N ASP A 5 -4.45 17.94 4.44
CA ASP A 5 -3.19 17.47 3.82
C ASP A 5 -2.42 16.54 4.77
N PHE A 6 -2.45 16.82 6.07
CA PHE A 6 -1.78 16.01 7.08
C PHE A 6 -2.44 14.63 7.24
N ILE A 7 -3.77 14.59 7.28
CA ILE A 7 -4.54 13.34 7.31
C ILE A 7 -4.33 12.53 6.04
N LEU A 8 -4.25 13.20 4.89
CA LEU A 8 -3.96 12.56 3.61
C LEU A 8 -2.57 11.93 3.61
N MET A 9 -1.54 12.64 4.05
CA MET A 9 -0.17 12.12 4.15
C MET A 9 -0.08 10.89 5.07
N ILE A 10 -0.78 10.90 6.21
CA ILE A 10 -0.82 9.74 7.10
C ILE A 10 -1.49 8.56 6.40
N ASN A 11 -2.64 8.80 5.77
CA ASN A 11 -3.33 7.74 5.03
C ASN A 11 -2.40 7.17 3.96
N LEU A 12 -1.72 8.02 3.19
CA LEU A 12 -0.77 7.70 2.11
C LEU A 12 0.48 6.93 2.61
N ALA A 13 0.92 7.18 3.84
CA ALA A 13 2.01 6.43 4.47
C ALA A 13 1.55 5.03 4.95
N VAL A 14 0.38 4.94 5.60
CA VAL A 14 -0.19 3.68 6.13
C VAL A 14 -0.51 2.70 5.01
N ALA A 15 -1.26 3.15 4.00
CA ALA A 15 -0.59 3.35 2.74
C ALA A 15 0.24 2.25 2.09
N GLY A 16 1.33 2.78 1.53
CA GLY A 16 2.48 2.05 1.06
C GLY A 16 3.06 1.08 2.09
N LEU A 17 2.91 1.30 3.41
CA LEU A 17 3.40 0.33 4.39
C LEU A 17 2.61 -0.99 4.33
N LEU A 18 1.28 -0.91 4.22
CA LEU A 18 0.42 -2.08 4.05
C LEU A 18 0.71 -2.76 2.70
N ALA A 19 0.88 -1.97 1.64
CA ALA A 19 1.30 -2.47 0.33
C ALA A 19 2.63 -3.24 0.40
N ALA A 20 3.63 -2.67 1.06
CA ALA A 20 4.96 -3.23 1.21
C ALA A 20 4.95 -4.52 2.04
N ALA A 21 4.14 -4.59 3.09
CA ALA A 21 3.96 -5.81 3.88
C ALA A 21 3.39 -6.95 3.03
N PHE A 22 2.36 -6.69 2.23
CA PHE A 22 1.80 -7.67 1.31
C PHE A 22 2.77 -8.05 0.19
N MET A 23 3.55 -7.10 -0.32
CA MET A 23 4.59 -7.35 -1.31
C MET A 23 5.72 -8.23 -0.75
N ALA A 24 6.14 -8.00 0.49
CA ALA A 24 7.11 -8.85 1.19
C ALA A 24 6.54 -10.27 1.36
N ILE A 25 5.31 -10.42 1.83
CA ILE A 25 4.66 -11.74 1.96
C ILE A 25 4.58 -12.46 0.60
N ALA A 26 4.32 -11.72 -0.47
CA ALA A 26 4.26 -12.25 -1.82
C ALA A 26 5.61 -12.69 -2.40
N VAL A 27 6.67 -11.95 -2.10
CA VAL A 27 8.05 -12.26 -2.56
C VAL A 27 8.61 -13.43 -1.77
N TYR A 28 8.41 -13.47 -0.46
CA TYR A 28 8.93 -14.53 0.42
C TYR A 28 8.01 -15.77 0.49
N GLY A 29 6.73 -15.65 0.13
CA GLY A 29 5.77 -16.76 0.12
C GLY A 29 5.32 -17.12 -1.30
N THR A 30 6.00 -18.08 -1.92
CA THR A 30 5.85 -18.58 -3.30
C THR A 30 4.48 -19.16 -3.68
N GLY A 31 3.41 -18.91 -2.91
CA GLY A 31 2.06 -19.41 -3.14
C GLY A 31 0.92 -18.42 -2.85
N ARG A 32 1.17 -17.14 -2.53
CA ARG A 32 0.12 -16.19 -2.12
C ARG A 32 -0.13 -15.09 -3.17
N ALA A 33 -0.74 -15.47 -4.29
CA ALA A 33 -1.15 -14.54 -5.36
C ALA A 33 -2.08 -13.41 -4.86
N SER A 34 -2.91 -13.67 -3.84
CA SER A 34 -3.80 -12.69 -3.23
C SER A 34 -3.06 -11.53 -2.57
N ALA A 35 -1.89 -11.78 -1.98
CA ALA A 35 -1.05 -10.74 -1.37
C ALA A 35 -0.43 -9.82 -2.44
N ARG A 36 -0.04 -10.38 -3.60
CA ARG A 36 0.45 -9.59 -4.74
C ARG A 36 -0.61 -8.62 -5.25
N TRP A 37 -1.84 -9.10 -5.40
CA TRP A 37 -2.95 -8.26 -5.87
C TRP A 37 -3.30 -7.16 -4.87
N LEU A 38 -3.31 -7.45 -3.57
CA LEU A 38 -3.52 -6.43 -2.54
C LEU A 38 -2.43 -5.35 -2.58
N ALA A 39 -1.16 -5.74 -2.60
CA ALA A 39 -0.04 -4.80 -2.73
C ALA A 39 -0.16 -3.92 -4.00
N PHE A 40 -0.57 -4.51 -5.12
CA PHE A 40 -0.73 -3.80 -6.38
C PHE A 40 -1.90 -2.80 -6.36
N SER A 41 -3.06 -3.20 -5.83
CA SER A 41 -4.20 -2.29 -5.67
C SER A 41 -3.87 -1.10 -4.76
N TYR A 42 -3.01 -1.35 -3.77
CA TYR A 42 -2.57 -0.34 -2.82
C TYR A 42 -1.62 0.67 -3.49
N LEU A 43 -0.60 0.18 -4.19
CA LEU A 43 0.31 1.03 -4.97
C LEU A 43 -0.44 1.85 -6.03
N LEU A 44 -1.43 1.24 -6.69
CA LEU A 44 -2.26 1.92 -7.68
C LEU A 44 -3.09 3.06 -7.03
N GLY A 45 -3.68 2.82 -5.86
CA GLY A 45 -4.39 3.85 -5.10
C GLY A 45 -3.48 5.01 -4.67
N MET A 46 -2.22 4.72 -4.34
CA MET A 46 -1.21 5.73 -3.98
C MET A 46 -0.75 6.57 -5.19
N ALA A 47 -0.79 6.01 -6.40
CA ALA A 47 -0.41 6.71 -7.63
C ALA A 47 -1.53 7.58 -8.22
N TYR A 48 -2.78 7.35 -7.80
CA TYR A 48 -3.96 8.06 -8.31
C TYR A 48 -4.38 9.26 -7.44
N PHE A 49 -3.71 9.45 -6.30
CA PHE A 49 -3.95 10.52 -5.33
C PHE A 49 -2.80 11.53 -5.34
#